data_AF-A0A9D9PY09-F1
#
_entry.id   AF-A0A9D9PY09-F1
#
_cell.length_a   1.000
_cell.length_b   1.000
_cell.length_c   1.000
_cell.angle_alpha   90.00
_cell.angle_beta   90.00
_cell.angle_gamma   90.00
#
_symmetry.space_group_name_H-M   'P 1'
#
loop_
_entity.id
_entity.type
_entity.pdbx_description
1 polymer ?
#
loop_
_entity_poly.entity_id
_entity_poly.type
_entity_poly.pdbx_seq_one_letter_code
_entity_poly.pdbx_strand_id
1 'polypeptide(L)'
;MPKGSDGTPGATANSTRSSASTASRTGIPTGAGTYLARGRKYYIGNANEAGLVSTFGKIAGTDEYVFFVVDPRHAKYECVKNVCNSQNFVAEFALHDYPITDADILSRGTAAWDASLNTINFCKYNLGWASIGICTHAFYEAIDHASNRRLFGSCVTDFPHIRQLFVDAYARLVSMKLFALRAADYMRAASAEDRRYLLYNPMVKMKVTTQGEAVIDHLWDVIAAKGFEKDMFFEMAARDIRALPKLEGTVHVNMALIIKFMGNYFFNPGRFPAVGRRDEPVNDDFLFDQGPTKGLGKIRFHDYRSTYAGIDLPNANVFKRQIRYLKALLAVARPSKAQTEDIDFLLNLGELFTLVVYGQLIIENAAIYAIDDDLLDQIFDVIVRDFSRYALQLYGKPETTRRQQLLLRRMIKRPRADDARFNRVWERCITPLRGAYAMNEEPAAARDGAVADVA
;
A
#
# COMPACT_ATOMS: atom_id res chain seq x y z
N MET A 1 6.72 -24.86 9.78
CA MET A 1 5.35 -24.91 9.24
C MET A 1 4.99 -26.37 8.97
N PRO A 2 3.78 -26.83 9.29
CA PRO A 2 3.36 -28.17 8.93
C PRO A 2 3.25 -28.27 7.40
N LYS A 3 3.82 -29.34 6.85
CA LYS A 3 3.74 -29.69 5.43
C LYS A 3 2.38 -30.35 5.17
N GLY A 4 1.80 -30.11 3.99
CA GLY A 4 0.68 -30.92 3.52
C GLY A 4 1.09 -32.40 3.43
N SER A 5 0.11 -33.30 3.34
CA SER A 5 0.33 -34.74 3.19
C SER A 5 1.13 -35.13 1.93
N ASP A 6 1.28 -34.20 0.98
CA ASP A 6 2.05 -34.32 -0.26
C ASP A 6 3.43 -33.62 -0.20
N GLY A 7 3.82 -33.08 0.96
CA GLY A 7 5.07 -32.34 1.12
C GLY A 7 5.05 -30.91 0.57
N THR A 8 3.93 -30.42 0.03
CA THR A 8 3.79 -29.02 -0.37
C THR A 8 3.63 -28.13 0.87
N PRO A 9 4.15 -26.89 0.86
CA PRO A 9 3.78 -25.90 1.86
C PRO A 9 2.27 -25.66 1.76
N GLY A 10 1.50 -26.16 2.73
CA GLY A 10 0.06 -25.94 2.74
C GLY A 10 -0.24 -24.45 2.85
N ALA A 11 -1.14 -23.94 2.01
CA ALA A 11 -1.60 -22.56 2.12
C ALA A 11 -2.23 -22.34 3.51
N THR A 12 -1.79 -21.32 4.23
CA THR A 12 -2.36 -20.95 5.53
C THR A 12 -3.27 -19.73 5.38
N ALA A 13 -4.42 -19.74 6.04
CA ALA A 13 -5.33 -18.60 6.10
C ALA A 13 -5.25 -17.89 7.45
N ASN A 14 -5.56 -16.58 7.48
CA ASN A 14 -5.54 -15.79 8.71
C ASN A 14 -6.81 -14.95 8.89
N SER A 15 -7.43 -15.02 10.07
CA SER A 15 -8.68 -14.30 10.40
C SER A 15 -8.53 -13.19 11.44
N THR A 16 -7.42 -12.44 11.39
CA THR A 16 -7.17 -11.24 12.23
C THR A 16 -8.23 -10.15 12.13
N ARG A 17 -9.08 -10.13 11.09
CA ARG A 17 -10.17 -9.14 10.97
C ARG A 17 -11.31 -9.44 11.93
N SER A 18 -11.70 -8.42 12.68
CA SER A 18 -12.91 -8.38 13.51
C SER A 18 -14.16 -7.96 12.72
N SER A 19 -14.22 -8.16 11.40
CA SER A 19 -15.35 -7.66 10.59
C SER A 19 -16.67 -8.16 11.17
N ALA A 20 -17.51 -7.19 11.51
CA ALA A 20 -18.73 -7.32 12.29
C ALA A 20 -19.67 -8.43 11.78
N SER A 21 -19.69 -9.55 12.51
CA SER A 21 -20.92 -10.25 12.86
C SER A 21 -20.64 -11.10 14.10
N THR A 22 -21.30 -10.71 15.19
CA THR A 22 -21.40 -11.45 16.46
C THR A 22 -20.08 -11.71 17.18
N ALA A 23 -19.89 -11.06 18.32
CA ALA A 23 -18.98 -11.53 19.36
C ALA A 23 -19.30 -13.01 19.62
N SER A 24 -18.49 -13.89 19.07
CA SER A 24 -18.74 -15.31 19.13
C SER A 24 -18.02 -15.83 20.37
N ARG A 25 -18.83 -16.35 21.31
CA ARG A 25 -18.38 -17.01 22.55
C ARG A 25 -17.34 -18.05 22.18
N THR A 26 -16.06 -17.71 22.31
CA THR A 26 -14.97 -18.63 22.03
C THR A 26 -14.31 -19.01 23.35
N GLY A 27 -14.27 -20.31 23.66
CA GLY A 27 -13.71 -20.86 24.88
C GLY A 27 -14.69 -20.89 26.04
N ILE A 28 -15.63 -21.84 26.04
CA ILE A 28 -16.14 -22.35 27.33
C ILE A 28 -15.06 -23.29 27.85
N PRO A 29 -14.45 -23.02 29.02
CA PRO A 29 -13.55 -23.98 29.64
C PRO A 29 -14.35 -25.24 29.99
N THR A 30 -13.96 -26.39 29.43
CA THR A 30 -14.59 -27.69 29.73
C THR A 30 -13.84 -28.47 30.81
N GLY A 31 -12.77 -27.87 31.35
CA GLY A 31 -11.83 -28.48 32.31
C GLY A 31 -10.52 -28.93 31.64
N ALA A 32 -9.44 -29.05 32.42
CA ALA A 32 -8.13 -29.59 32.00
C ALA A 32 -7.54 -29.02 30.68
N GLY A 33 -7.50 -27.70 30.51
CA GLY A 33 -6.84 -27.08 29.34
C GLY A 33 -7.57 -27.27 28.01
N THR A 34 -8.85 -27.67 28.05
CA THR A 34 -9.70 -27.82 26.86
C THR A 34 -10.73 -26.70 26.76
N TYR A 35 -10.94 -26.23 25.54
CA TYR A 35 -11.82 -25.13 25.17
C TYR A 35 -12.69 -25.54 23.98
N LEU A 36 -13.86 -24.90 23.85
CA LEU A 36 -14.71 -25.01 22.66
C LEU A 36 -14.80 -23.66 21.94
N ALA A 37 -14.43 -23.61 20.66
CA ALA A 37 -14.68 -22.47 19.81
C ALA A 37 -16.04 -22.56 19.11
N ARG A 38 -16.78 -21.45 19.18
CA ARG A 38 -18.00 -21.22 18.41
C ARG A 38 -17.90 -19.86 17.75
N GLY A 39 -18.28 -19.75 16.49
CA GLY A 39 -18.31 -18.45 15.83
C GLY A 39 -18.22 -18.49 14.33
N ARG A 40 -18.36 -17.32 13.70
CA ARG A 40 -18.24 -17.14 12.25
C ARG A 40 -17.13 -16.14 11.95
N LYS A 41 -16.46 -16.34 10.82
CA LYS A 41 -15.45 -15.44 10.28
C LYS A 41 -15.73 -15.22 8.80
N TYR A 42 -15.67 -13.96 8.39
CA TYR A 42 -16.08 -13.50 7.07
C TYR A 42 -14.90 -12.85 6.33
N TYR A 43 -14.84 -13.03 5.01
CA TYR A 43 -13.75 -12.58 4.14
C TYR A 43 -12.36 -13.15 4.51
N ILE A 44 -12.27 -14.46 4.63
CA ILE A 44 -11.01 -15.15 4.94
C ILE A 44 -10.45 -15.78 3.67
N GLY A 45 -9.32 -15.28 3.19
CA GLY A 45 -8.63 -15.85 2.03
C GLY A 45 -8.20 -17.28 2.29
N ASN A 46 -8.39 -18.16 1.31
CA ASN A 46 -8.10 -19.59 1.34
C ASN A 46 -8.85 -20.42 2.40
N ALA A 47 -9.90 -19.89 3.05
CA ALA A 47 -10.57 -20.63 4.14
C ALA A 47 -11.29 -21.92 3.69
N ASN A 48 -11.48 -22.16 2.39
CA ASN A 48 -11.98 -23.42 1.85
C ASN A 48 -10.87 -24.45 1.52
N GLU A 49 -9.64 -24.01 1.23
CA GLU A 49 -8.54 -24.91 0.80
C GLU A 49 -7.36 -24.97 1.78
N ALA A 50 -7.33 -24.08 2.79
CA ALA A 50 -6.16 -23.93 3.64
C ALA A 50 -5.82 -25.23 4.39
N GLY A 51 -4.52 -25.52 4.52
CA GLY A 51 -4.05 -26.61 5.36
C GLY A 51 -4.34 -26.36 6.84
N LEU A 52 -4.25 -25.09 7.26
CA LEU A 52 -4.56 -24.60 8.60
C LEU A 52 -5.03 -23.14 8.52
N VAL A 53 -5.88 -22.74 9.47
CA VAL A 53 -6.38 -21.36 9.59
C VAL A 53 -6.05 -20.81 10.97
N SER A 54 -5.27 -19.73 11.00
CA SER A 54 -5.02 -19.02 12.25
C SER A 54 -6.21 -18.12 12.60
N THR A 55 -6.76 -18.33 13.79
CA THR A 55 -8.04 -17.80 14.22
C THR A 55 -7.91 -16.93 15.45
N PHE A 56 -8.36 -15.68 15.32
CA PHE A 56 -8.39 -14.71 16.41
C PHE A 56 -9.75 -14.69 17.09
N GLY A 57 -9.78 -14.77 18.41
CA GLY A 57 -11.00 -14.78 19.21
C GLY A 57 -10.83 -14.12 20.57
N LYS A 58 -11.83 -14.28 21.43
CA LYS A 58 -11.84 -13.77 22.80
C LYS A 58 -12.36 -14.86 23.74
N ILE A 59 -11.63 -15.13 24.82
CA ILE A 59 -12.00 -16.16 25.80
C ILE A 59 -13.28 -15.73 26.53
N ALA A 60 -14.33 -16.53 26.43
CA ALA A 60 -15.63 -16.22 27.00
C ALA A 60 -15.56 -16.02 28.52
N GLY A 61 -16.23 -14.98 29.03
CA GLY A 61 -16.19 -14.63 30.46
C GLY A 61 -14.95 -13.86 30.91
N THR A 62 -14.04 -13.53 29.99
CA THR A 62 -12.83 -12.73 30.28
C THR A 62 -12.69 -11.57 29.29
N ASP A 63 -11.70 -10.70 29.54
CA ASP A 63 -11.23 -9.71 28.58
C ASP A 63 -10.03 -10.15 27.74
N GLU A 64 -9.68 -11.44 27.79
CA GLU A 64 -8.50 -11.97 27.13
C GLU A 64 -8.76 -12.33 25.66
N TYR A 65 -7.87 -11.85 24.79
CA TYR A 65 -7.78 -12.27 23.40
C TYR A 65 -7.04 -13.60 23.29
N VAL A 66 -7.34 -14.37 22.24
CA VAL A 66 -6.65 -15.63 21.95
C VAL A 66 -6.45 -15.78 20.44
N PHE A 67 -5.28 -16.30 20.07
CA PHE A 67 -4.97 -16.69 18.70
C PHE A 67 -4.72 -18.20 18.71
N PHE A 68 -5.45 -18.97 17.90
CA PHE A 68 -5.39 -20.44 17.87
C PHE A 68 -5.48 -20.95 16.43
N VAL A 69 -5.12 -22.20 16.22
CA VAL A 69 -5.15 -22.83 14.89
C VAL A 69 -6.38 -23.72 14.76
N VAL A 70 -7.00 -23.73 13.57
CA VAL A 70 -8.03 -24.71 13.21
C VAL A 70 -7.67 -25.43 11.90
N ASP A 71 -8.11 -26.68 11.78
CA ASP A 71 -8.03 -27.47 10.55
C ASP A 71 -9.38 -27.34 9.80
N PRO A 72 -9.39 -26.77 8.58
CA PRO A 72 -10.59 -26.70 7.74
C PRO A 72 -11.25 -28.04 7.41
N ARG A 73 -10.53 -29.15 7.57
CA ARG A 73 -11.04 -30.51 7.30
C ARG A 73 -11.75 -31.13 8.51
N HIS A 74 -11.69 -30.48 9.68
CA HIS A 74 -12.32 -30.99 10.88
C HIS A 74 -13.87 -30.94 10.75
N ALA A 75 -14.57 -31.97 11.21
CA ALA A 75 -16.04 -32.06 11.12
C ALA A 75 -16.82 -30.96 11.88
N LYS A 76 -16.12 -30.13 12.66
CA LYS A 76 -16.66 -28.97 13.39
C LYS A 76 -16.29 -27.62 12.77
N TYR A 77 -15.66 -27.65 11.60
CA TYR A 77 -15.40 -26.52 10.73
C TYR A 77 -16.38 -26.60 9.55
N GLU A 78 -17.12 -25.53 9.30
CA GLU A 78 -18.02 -25.42 8.16
C GLU A 78 -17.51 -24.28 7.27
N CYS A 79 -17.12 -24.58 6.04
CA CYS A 79 -16.97 -23.55 5.01
C CYS A 79 -18.37 -23.18 4.49
N VAL A 80 -18.92 -22.07 4.99
CA VAL A 80 -20.31 -21.66 4.74
C VAL A 80 -20.52 -21.30 3.27
N LYS A 81 -19.62 -20.49 2.70
CA LYS A 81 -19.66 -20.10 1.29
C LYS A 81 -18.34 -19.52 0.82
N ASN A 82 -18.08 -19.65 -0.48
CA ASN A 82 -17.15 -18.76 -1.17
C ASN A 82 -17.83 -17.41 -1.41
N VAL A 83 -17.18 -16.33 -0.97
CA VAL A 83 -17.72 -14.97 -0.93
C VAL A 83 -17.33 -14.17 -2.18
N CYS A 84 -16.18 -14.48 -2.78
CA CYS A 84 -15.68 -13.77 -3.95
C CYS A 84 -15.56 -14.72 -5.14
N ASN A 85 -16.18 -14.37 -6.26
CA ASN A 85 -16.01 -15.09 -7.52
C ASN A 85 -14.65 -14.77 -8.16
N SER A 86 -13.58 -15.24 -7.53
CA SER A 86 -12.20 -15.04 -7.96
C SER A 86 -11.33 -16.18 -7.44
N GLN A 87 -10.19 -16.43 -8.09
CA GLN A 87 -9.21 -17.45 -7.71
C GLN A 87 -8.54 -17.22 -6.35
N ASN A 88 -8.88 -16.15 -5.63
CA ASN A 88 -8.36 -15.84 -4.30
C ASN A 88 -9.06 -16.62 -3.16
N PHE A 89 -10.07 -17.46 -3.49
CA PHE A 89 -10.69 -18.42 -2.56
C PHE A 89 -11.12 -17.77 -1.23
N VAL A 90 -11.83 -16.65 -1.31
CA VAL A 90 -12.21 -15.86 -0.12
C VAL A 90 -13.51 -16.41 0.44
N ALA A 91 -13.47 -17.05 1.60
CA ALA A 91 -14.62 -17.75 2.17
C ALA A 91 -15.11 -17.16 3.50
N GLU A 92 -16.34 -17.53 3.84
CA GLU A 92 -16.90 -17.47 5.18
C GLU A 92 -16.80 -18.85 5.83
N PHE A 93 -16.37 -18.93 7.08
CA PHE A 93 -16.39 -20.19 7.83
C PHE A 93 -17.07 -20.04 9.19
N ALA A 94 -17.61 -21.15 9.69
CA ALA A 94 -18.20 -21.28 11.01
C ALA A 94 -17.53 -22.42 11.80
N LEU A 95 -17.35 -22.19 13.10
CA LEU A 95 -16.89 -23.18 14.06
C LEU A 95 -18.06 -23.61 14.95
N HIS A 96 -18.28 -24.91 15.07
CA HIS A 96 -19.40 -25.51 15.80
C HIS A 96 -18.91 -26.40 16.93
N ASP A 97 -18.75 -25.86 18.13
CA ASP A 97 -18.14 -26.62 19.23
C ASP A 97 -16.77 -27.21 18.85
N TYR A 98 -15.96 -26.42 18.15
CA TYR A 98 -14.66 -26.86 17.69
C TYR A 98 -13.73 -27.05 18.90
N PRO A 99 -13.20 -28.26 19.14
CA PRO A 99 -12.33 -28.52 20.29
C PRO A 99 -10.97 -27.86 20.10
N ILE A 100 -10.51 -27.17 21.14
CA ILE A 100 -9.21 -26.49 21.19
C ILE A 100 -8.50 -26.94 22.45
N THR A 101 -7.24 -27.32 22.32
CA THR A 101 -6.34 -27.62 23.42
C THR A 101 -5.30 -26.52 23.60
N ASP A 102 -4.56 -26.55 24.71
CA ASP A 102 -3.41 -25.65 24.91
C ASP A 102 -2.37 -25.75 23.77
N ALA A 103 -2.23 -26.91 23.11
CA ALA A 103 -1.31 -27.10 21.99
C ALA A 103 -1.74 -26.38 20.71
N ASP A 104 -3.02 -26.09 20.56
CA ASP A 104 -3.58 -25.39 19.38
C ASP A 104 -3.49 -23.86 19.53
N ILE A 105 -3.14 -23.36 20.72
CA ILE A 105 -3.12 -21.93 21.04
C ILE A 105 -1.74 -21.35 20.75
N LEU A 106 -1.72 -20.38 19.83
CA LEU A 106 -0.52 -19.67 19.42
C LEU A 106 -0.14 -18.55 20.39
N SER A 107 -1.14 -17.83 20.92
CA SER A 107 -0.92 -16.77 21.90
C SER A 107 -2.21 -16.39 22.64
N ARG A 108 -2.05 -15.76 23.81
CA ARG A 108 -3.14 -15.28 24.68
C ARG A 108 -2.92 -13.84 25.14
N GLY A 109 -3.98 -13.20 25.62
CA GLY A 109 -3.94 -11.89 26.25
C GLY A 109 -3.36 -10.81 25.34
N THR A 110 -2.47 -9.98 25.90
CA THR A 110 -1.82 -8.87 25.18
C THR A 110 -0.95 -9.36 24.01
N ALA A 111 -0.29 -10.51 24.16
CA ALA A 111 0.53 -11.07 23.08
C ALA A 111 -0.30 -11.42 21.84
N ALA A 112 -1.50 -11.97 22.02
CA ALA A 112 -2.42 -12.26 20.91
C ALA A 112 -2.91 -10.98 20.22
N TRP A 113 -3.21 -9.94 21.00
CA TRP A 113 -3.58 -8.63 20.47
C TRP A 113 -2.45 -8.01 19.66
N ASP A 114 -1.25 -7.96 20.23
CA ASP A 114 -0.09 -7.36 19.55
C ASP A 114 0.28 -8.15 18.29
N ALA A 115 0.28 -9.49 18.34
CA ALA A 115 0.52 -10.34 17.16
C ALA A 115 -0.49 -10.06 16.04
N SER A 116 -1.77 -9.86 16.37
CA SER A 116 -2.81 -9.58 15.37
C SER A 116 -2.54 -8.29 14.57
N LEU A 117 -2.16 -7.22 15.27
CA LEU A 117 -1.88 -5.91 14.67
C LEU A 117 -0.52 -5.88 13.97
N ASN A 118 0.49 -6.54 14.55
CA ASN A 118 1.83 -6.65 13.97
C ASN A 118 1.80 -7.47 12.66
N THR A 119 0.96 -8.50 12.58
CA THR A 119 0.73 -9.23 11.33
C THR A 119 0.16 -8.31 10.25
N ILE A 120 -0.83 -7.48 10.58
CA ILE A 120 -1.41 -6.51 9.65
C ILE A 120 -0.35 -5.52 9.14
N ASN A 121 0.58 -5.08 9.99
CA ASN A 121 1.66 -4.16 9.56
C ASN A 121 2.53 -4.74 8.44
N PHE A 122 2.76 -6.06 8.46
CA PHE A 122 3.48 -6.76 7.40
C PHE A 122 2.59 -7.02 6.17
N CYS A 123 1.36 -7.49 6.36
CA CYS A 123 0.43 -7.74 5.25
C CYS A 123 0.20 -6.49 4.39
N LYS A 124 0.06 -5.32 5.03
CA LYS A 124 -0.08 -4.01 4.38
C LYS A 124 1.05 -3.72 3.37
N TYR A 125 2.28 -4.03 3.75
CA TYR A 125 3.46 -3.73 2.96
C TYR A 125 3.44 -4.47 1.61
N ASN A 126 3.01 -5.73 1.59
CA ASN A 126 2.99 -6.56 0.39
C ASN A 126 2.02 -6.08 -0.70
N LEU A 127 0.95 -5.37 -0.35
CA LEU A 127 -0.01 -4.83 -1.33
C LEU A 127 0.62 -3.78 -2.27
N GLY A 128 1.60 -3.01 -1.78
CA GLY A 128 2.30 -2.04 -2.62
C GLY A 128 3.09 -2.73 -3.74
N TRP A 129 3.69 -3.89 -3.45
CA TRP A 129 4.43 -4.68 -4.44
C TRP A 129 3.52 -5.30 -5.50
N ALA A 130 2.36 -5.81 -5.10
CA ALA A 130 1.33 -6.26 -6.04
C ALA A 130 0.94 -5.13 -7.01
N SER A 131 0.70 -3.93 -6.47
CA SER A 131 0.38 -2.74 -7.27
C SER A 131 1.51 -2.37 -8.25
N ILE A 132 2.76 -2.38 -7.80
CA ILE A 132 3.93 -2.11 -8.65
C ILE A 132 4.03 -3.15 -9.79
N GLY A 133 3.82 -4.43 -9.49
CA GLY A 133 3.87 -5.51 -10.47
C GLY A 133 2.81 -5.35 -11.55
N ILE A 134 1.55 -5.15 -11.14
CA ILE A 134 0.42 -4.92 -12.05
C ILE A 134 0.70 -3.73 -12.97
N CYS A 135 1.08 -2.58 -12.40
CA CYS A 135 1.37 -1.37 -13.18
C CYS A 135 2.58 -1.54 -14.11
N THR A 136 3.62 -2.27 -13.68
CA THR A 136 4.80 -2.50 -14.52
C THR A 136 4.44 -3.32 -15.75
N HIS A 137 3.68 -4.39 -15.60
CA HIS A 137 3.24 -5.21 -16.72
C HIS A 137 2.33 -4.43 -17.67
N ALA A 138 1.31 -3.76 -17.12
CA ALA A 138 0.39 -2.94 -17.90
C ALA A 138 1.09 -1.82 -18.68
N PHE A 139 2.20 -1.29 -18.15
CA PHE A 139 2.99 -0.26 -18.84
C PHE A 139 3.62 -0.80 -20.13
N TYR A 140 4.23 -2.00 -20.09
CA TYR A 140 4.84 -2.63 -21.27
C TYR A 140 3.79 -2.91 -22.35
N GLU A 141 2.65 -3.50 -21.96
CA GLU A 141 1.55 -3.77 -22.89
C GLU A 141 1.01 -2.47 -23.53
N ALA A 142 0.89 -1.40 -22.74
CA ALA A 142 0.40 -0.11 -23.22
C ALA A 142 1.38 0.59 -24.18
N ILE A 143 2.68 0.63 -23.86
CA ILE A 143 3.68 1.28 -24.72
C ILE A 143 3.83 0.54 -26.05
N ASP A 144 3.75 -0.79 -26.04
CA ASP A 144 3.83 -1.60 -27.25
C ASP A 144 2.62 -1.39 -28.15
N HIS A 145 1.41 -1.39 -27.57
CA HIS A 145 0.21 -1.08 -28.34
C HIS A 145 0.26 0.33 -28.93
N ALA A 146 0.54 1.35 -28.10
CA ALA A 146 0.54 2.74 -28.53
C ALA A 146 1.61 3.03 -29.59
N SER A 147 2.78 2.41 -29.49
CA SER A 147 3.89 2.63 -30.44
C SER A 147 3.62 2.04 -31.83
N ASN A 148 2.74 1.03 -31.93
CA ASN A 148 2.42 0.36 -33.19
C ASN A 148 1.05 0.81 -33.76
N ARG A 149 0.22 1.47 -32.96
CA ARG A 149 -1.07 2.01 -33.41
C ARG A 149 -0.90 3.32 -34.16
N ARG A 150 -1.46 3.39 -35.37
CA ARG A 150 -1.49 4.61 -36.20
C ARG A 150 -2.88 5.23 -36.22
N LEU A 151 -2.96 6.53 -35.99
CA LEU A 151 -4.18 7.34 -36.12
C LEU A 151 -3.82 8.66 -36.81
N PHE A 152 -4.69 9.14 -37.70
CA PHE A 152 -4.50 10.43 -38.40
C PHE A 152 -3.11 10.57 -39.06
N GLY A 153 -2.56 9.48 -39.60
CA GLY A 153 -1.26 9.46 -40.26
C GLY A 153 -0.02 9.40 -39.34
N SER A 154 -0.18 9.49 -38.02
CA SER A 154 0.93 9.45 -37.04
C SER A 154 0.82 8.23 -36.12
N CYS A 155 1.92 7.83 -35.46
CA CYS A 155 1.83 6.87 -34.37
C CYS A 155 1.18 7.52 -33.15
N VAL A 156 0.44 6.76 -32.35
CA VAL A 156 -0.24 7.30 -31.15
C VAL A 156 0.75 7.92 -30.17
N THR A 157 1.96 7.38 -30.07
CA THR A 157 3.07 7.93 -29.28
C THR A 157 3.61 9.28 -29.77
N ASP A 158 3.25 9.73 -30.98
CA ASP A 158 3.67 11.04 -31.50
C ASP A 158 2.81 12.19 -30.95
N PHE A 159 1.62 11.88 -30.41
CA PHE A 159 0.73 12.90 -29.88
C PHE A 159 1.21 13.43 -28.51
N PRO A 160 1.31 14.76 -28.31
CA PRO A 160 1.86 15.33 -27.07
C PRO A 160 1.13 14.89 -25.79
N HIS A 161 -0.19 14.80 -25.82
CA HIS A 161 -0.99 14.39 -24.66
C HIS A 161 -0.75 12.91 -24.28
N ILE A 162 -0.50 12.04 -25.26
CA ILE A 162 -0.16 10.63 -25.01
C ILE A 162 1.22 10.53 -24.36
N ARG A 163 2.21 11.28 -24.87
CA ARG A 163 3.54 11.35 -24.27
C ARG A 163 3.47 11.81 -22.81
N GLN A 164 2.64 12.83 -22.53
CA GLN A 164 2.42 13.31 -21.17
C GLN A 164 1.84 12.22 -20.25
N LEU A 165 0.83 11.49 -20.70
CA LEU A 165 0.21 10.40 -19.91
C LEU A 165 1.24 9.31 -19.55
N PHE A 166 2.06 8.89 -20.51
CA PHE A 166 3.13 7.93 -20.26
C PHE A 166 4.23 8.46 -19.35
N VAL A 167 4.67 9.71 -19.52
CA VAL A 167 5.69 10.33 -18.64
C VAL A 167 5.17 10.42 -17.20
N ASP A 168 3.91 10.82 -17.01
CA ASP A 168 3.30 10.85 -15.69
C ASP A 168 3.14 9.44 -15.10
N ALA A 169 2.66 8.48 -15.88
CA ALA A 169 2.55 7.08 -15.46
C ALA A 169 3.93 6.49 -15.07
N TYR A 170 4.96 6.75 -15.87
CA TYR A 170 6.31 6.26 -15.62
C TYR A 170 6.93 6.90 -14.36
N ALA A 171 6.83 8.23 -14.22
CA ALA A 171 7.30 8.94 -13.03
C ALA A 171 6.61 8.44 -11.76
N ARG A 172 5.28 8.20 -11.80
CA ARG A 172 4.53 7.61 -10.68
C ARG A 172 5.00 6.19 -10.39
N LEU A 173 5.16 5.34 -11.41
CA LEU A 173 5.62 3.95 -11.24
C LEU A 173 7.03 3.86 -10.66
N VAL A 174 7.97 4.69 -11.12
CA VAL A 174 9.32 4.75 -10.55
C VAL A 174 9.28 5.26 -9.11
N SER A 175 8.47 6.28 -8.82
CA SER A 175 8.26 6.77 -7.44
C SER A 175 7.75 5.67 -6.52
N MET A 176 6.80 4.85 -7.00
CA MET A 176 6.25 3.71 -6.25
C MET A 176 7.34 2.72 -5.88
N LYS A 177 8.19 2.35 -6.86
CA LYS A 177 9.33 1.44 -6.67
C LYS A 177 10.34 2.01 -5.68
N LEU A 178 10.77 3.26 -5.87
CA LEU A 178 11.75 3.91 -5.02
C LEU A 178 11.26 4.01 -3.57
N PHE A 179 10.00 4.39 -3.36
CA PHE A 179 9.44 4.46 -2.01
C PHE A 179 9.33 3.07 -1.35
N ALA A 180 8.81 2.07 -2.06
CA ALA A 180 8.59 0.72 -1.51
C ALA A 180 9.90 0.00 -1.18
N LEU A 181 10.91 0.13 -2.06
CA LEU A 181 12.28 -0.37 -1.82
C LEU A 181 12.88 0.28 -0.58
N ARG A 182 12.76 1.62 -0.46
CA ARG A 182 13.31 2.31 0.71
C ARG A 182 12.60 1.96 2.01
N ALA A 183 11.29 1.82 1.96
CA ALA A 183 10.50 1.34 3.10
C ALA A 183 10.92 -0.09 3.52
N ALA A 184 11.33 -0.94 2.56
CA ALA A 184 11.90 -2.26 2.84
C ALA A 184 13.14 -2.15 3.73
N ASP A 185 14.07 -1.26 3.39
CA ASP A 185 15.29 -1.05 4.17
C ASP A 185 14.97 -0.67 5.63
N TYR A 186 14.04 0.25 5.83
CA TYR A 186 13.61 0.65 7.17
C TYR A 186 12.88 -0.47 7.92
N MET A 187 12.12 -1.31 7.24
CA MET A 187 11.47 -2.47 7.85
C MET A 187 12.49 -3.53 8.28
N ARG A 188 13.49 -3.81 7.45
CA ARG A 188 14.56 -4.79 7.72
C ARG A 188 15.61 -4.30 8.71
N ALA A 189 15.73 -2.99 8.89
CA ALA A 189 16.58 -2.37 9.92
C ALA A 189 15.83 -2.08 11.23
N ALA A 190 14.55 -2.45 11.32
CA ALA A 190 13.71 -2.12 12.47
C ALA A 190 14.17 -2.88 13.73
N SER A 191 13.97 -2.23 14.87
CA SER A 191 14.28 -2.74 16.21
C SER A 191 13.32 -2.15 17.24
N ALA A 192 13.43 -2.57 18.50
CA ALA A 192 12.65 -1.97 19.59
C ALA A 192 12.93 -0.46 19.74
N GLU A 193 14.15 -0.03 19.44
CA GLU A 193 14.63 1.36 19.52
C GLU A 193 14.34 2.16 18.24
N ASP A 194 14.30 1.50 17.07
CA ASP A 194 14.00 2.13 15.78
C ASP A 194 12.75 1.53 15.12
N ARG A 195 11.64 2.23 15.30
CA ARG A 195 10.32 1.83 14.80
C ARG A 195 9.79 2.75 13.69
N ARG A 196 10.68 3.42 12.96
CA ARG A 196 10.30 4.37 11.89
C ARG A 196 9.50 3.72 10.75
N TYR A 197 9.71 2.42 10.52
CA TYR A 197 8.94 1.61 9.55
C TYR A 197 7.41 1.69 9.76
N LEU A 198 6.94 1.99 10.98
CA LEU A 198 5.51 2.13 11.28
C LEU A 198 4.85 3.34 10.62
N LEU A 199 5.61 4.33 10.13
CA LEU A 199 5.11 5.37 9.23
C LEU A 199 5.16 4.90 7.77
N TYR A 200 6.27 4.27 7.36
CA TYR A 200 6.54 3.95 5.97
C TYR A 200 5.70 2.78 5.44
N ASN A 201 5.49 1.71 6.21
CA ASN A 201 4.70 0.55 5.77
C ASN A 201 3.23 0.90 5.48
N PRO A 202 2.51 1.64 6.35
CA PRO A 202 1.18 2.12 6.01
C PRO A 202 1.17 3.01 4.77
N MET A 203 2.24 3.78 4.52
CA MET A 203 2.37 4.58 3.31
C MET A 203 2.59 3.73 2.05
N VAL A 204 3.36 2.64 2.11
CA VAL A 204 3.41 1.66 1.01
C VAL A 204 1.99 1.16 0.73
N LYS A 205 1.25 0.80 1.77
CA LYS A 205 -0.10 0.31 1.58
C LYS A 205 -1.07 1.35 1.02
N MET A 206 -1.01 2.61 1.45
CA MET A 206 -2.02 3.61 1.05
C MET A 206 -1.58 4.45 -0.16
N LYS A 207 -0.35 4.97 -0.15
CA LYS A 207 0.16 5.87 -1.18
C LYS A 207 0.57 5.09 -2.42
N VAL A 208 1.34 4.01 -2.29
CA VAL A 208 1.81 3.25 -3.46
C VAL A 208 0.63 2.63 -4.20
N THR A 209 -0.35 2.03 -3.51
CA THR A 209 -1.51 1.43 -4.19
C THR A 209 -2.41 2.46 -4.87
N THR A 210 -2.57 3.66 -4.30
CA THR A 210 -3.38 4.74 -4.93
C THR A 210 -2.64 5.38 -6.10
N GLN A 211 -1.30 5.44 -6.06
CA GLN A 211 -0.51 5.76 -7.25
C GLN A 211 -0.68 4.70 -8.33
N GLY A 212 -0.83 3.42 -7.95
CA GLY A 212 -1.11 2.35 -8.89
C GLY A 212 -2.42 2.53 -9.67
N GLU A 213 -3.50 2.91 -8.98
CA GLU A 213 -4.76 3.29 -9.65
C GLU A 213 -4.52 4.41 -10.67
N ALA A 214 -3.83 5.48 -10.26
CA ALA A 214 -3.53 6.59 -11.16
C ALA A 214 -2.68 6.18 -12.37
N VAL A 215 -1.68 5.30 -12.19
CA VAL A 215 -0.87 4.77 -13.30
C VAL A 215 -1.74 4.02 -14.28
N ILE A 216 -2.59 3.11 -13.81
CA ILE A 216 -3.50 2.35 -14.68
C ILE A 216 -4.47 3.28 -15.41
N ASP A 217 -5.04 4.28 -14.75
CA ASP A 217 -5.95 5.23 -15.40
C ASP A 217 -5.24 5.98 -16.56
N HIS A 218 -3.99 6.43 -16.36
CA HIS A 218 -3.22 7.09 -17.43
C HIS A 218 -2.94 6.15 -18.61
N LEU A 219 -2.58 4.91 -18.32
CA LEU A 219 -2.31 3.91 -19.37
C LEU A 219 -3.59 3.50 -20.10
N TRP A 220 -4.72 3.45 -19.40
CA TRP A 220 -6.00 3.12 -20.01
C TRP A 220 -6.47 4.22 -20.95
N ASP A 221 -6.29 5.49 -20.58
CA ASP A 221 -6.56 6.62 -21.48
C ASP A 221 -5.72 6.56 -22.77
N VAL A 222 -4.52 5.98 -22.71
CA VAL A 222 -3.66 5.78 -23.90
C VAL A 222 -4.16 4.65 -24.80
N ILE A 223 -4.43 3.47 -24.24
CA ILE A 223 -4.80 2.29 -25.06
C ILE A 223 -6.29 2.30 -25.43
N ALA A 224 -7.10 3.08 -24.71
CA ALA A 224 -8.53 3.25 -24.89
C ALA A 224 -9.27 1.89 -24.92
N ALA A 225 -10.06 1.66 -25.98
CA ALA A 225 -10.91 0.47 -26.11
C ALA A 225 -10.15 -0.86 -26.03
N LYS A 226 -8.84 -0.84 -26.34
CA LYS A 226 -7.97 -2.02 -26.28
C LYS A 226 -7.93 -2.62 -24.86
N GLY A 227 -7.99 -1.80 -23.82
CA GLY A 227 -7.99 -2.27 -22.43
C GLY A 227 -9.24 -3.05 -21.99
N PHE A 228 -10.28 -3.16 -22.82
CA PHE A 228 -11.46 -4.00 -22.55
C PHE A 228 -11.35 -5.41 -23.16
N GLU A 229 -10.30 -5.70 -23.93
CA GLU A 229 -10.16 -7.00 -24.57
C GLU A 229 -9.83 -8.09 -23.54
N LYS A 230 -10.64 -9.15 -23.54
CA LYS A 230 -10.53 -10.27 -22.58
C LYS A 230 -9.17 -11.01 -22.60
N ASP A 231 -8.45 -10.92 -23.72
CA ASP A 231 -7.20 -11.65 -23.93
C ASP A 231 -5.97 -10.81 -23.51
N MET A 232 -6.20 -9.60 -23.02
CA MET A 232 -5.15 -8.70 -22.51
C MET A 232 -5.00 -8.81 -21.00
N PHE A 233 -3.75 -8.77 -20.54
CA PHE A 233 -3.48 -8.66 -19.10
C PHE A 233 -4.08 -7.36 -18.54
N PHE A 234 -4.10 -6.30 -19.34
CA PHE A 234 -4.62 -4.99 -18.93
C PHE A 234 -6.06 -5.03 -18.41
N GLU A 235 -6.95 -5.87 -18.94
CA GLU A 235 -8.35 -5.97 -18.47
C GLU A 235 -8.39 -6.39 -17.00
N MET A 236 -7.67 -7.47 -16.67
CA MET A 236 -7.52 -7.95 -15.29
C MET A 236 -6.80 -6.91 -14.42
N ALA A 237 -5.73 -6.30 -14.94
CA ALA A 237 -4.98 -5.25 -14.23
C ALA A 237 -5.90 -4.11 -13.79
N ALA A 238 -6.77 -3.66 -14.69
CA ALA A 238 -7.69 -2.57 -14.46
C ALA A 238 -8.77 -2.90 -13.42
N ARG A 239 -9.23 -4.15 -13.39
CA ARG A 239 -10.16 -4.62 -12.34
C ARG A 239 -9.45 -4.74 -10.99
N ASP A 240 -8.30 -5.40 -10.95
CA ASP A 240 -7.66 -5.84 -9.71
C ASP A 240 -6.92 -4.71 -8.99
N ILE A 241 -6.35 -3.74 -9.72
CA ILE A 241 -5.67 -2.57 -9.13
C ILE A 241 -6.58 -1.80 -8.17
N ARG A 242 -7.90 -1.80 -8.45
CA ARG A 242 -8.90 -1.10 -7.66
C ARG A 242 -9.20 -1.77 -6.33
N ALA A 243 -8.85 -3.04 -6.14
CA ALA A 243 -9.05 -3.73 -4.87
C ALA A 243 -7.99 -3.31 -3.83
N LEU A 244 -6.73 -3.15 -4.26
CA LEU A 244 -5.58 -3.02 -3.36
C LEU A 244 -5.68 -1.87 -2.35
N PRO A 245 -6.13 -0.65 -2.70
CA PRO A 245 -6.26 0.44 -1.73
C PRO A 245 -7.34 0.20 -0.67
N LYS A 246 -8.28 -0.74 -0.88
CA LYS A 246 -9.39 -1.03 0.03
C LYS A 246 -9.10 -2.22 0.96
N LEU A 247 -8.16 -3.08 0.59
CA LEU A 247 -7.66 -4.17 1.44
C LEU A 247 -6.78 -3.64 2.59
N GLU A 248 -6.46 -4.50 3.57
CA GLU A 248 -5.64 -4.23 4.76
C GLU A 248 -5.86 -2.86 5.46
N GLY A 249 -7.15 -2.56 5.69
CA GLY A 249 -7.65 -1.29 6.20
C GLY A 249 -7.70 -0.23 5.10
N THR A 250 -8.81 0.49 4.97
CA THR A 250 -8.96 1.47 3.88
C THR A 250 -7.86 2.55 3.88
N VAL A 251 -7.72 3.29 2.77
CA VAL A 251 -6.83 4.46 2.70
C VAL A 251 -7.07 5.40 3.90
N HIS A 252 -8.33 5.65 4.24
CA HIS A 252 -8.76 6.48 5.38
C HIS A 252 -8.21 5.98 6.72
N VAL A 253 -8.32 4.68 6.99
CA VAL A 253 -7.83 4.07 8.24
C VAL A 253 -6.31 4.22 8.35
N ASN A 254 -5.58 3.99 7.26
CA ASN A 254 -4.13 4.15 7.26
C ASN A 254 -3.71 5.63 7.35
N MET A 255 -4.49 6.54 6.75
CA MET A 255 -4.25 7.98 6.87
C MET A 255 -4.39 8.47 8.32
N ALA A 256 -5.43 8.02 9.02
CA ALA A 256 -5.64 8.34 10.44
C ALA A 256 -4.49 7.86 11.33
N LEU A 257 -3.83 6.76 10.95
CA LEU A 257 -2.61 6.28 11.59
C LEU A 257 -1.42 7.21 11.29
N ILE A 258 -1.22 7.55 10.01
CA ILE A 258 -0.09 8.33 9.52
C ILE A 258 -0.05 9.74 10.11
N ILE A 259 -1.20 10.40 10.23
CA ILE A 259 -1.29 11.78 10.76
C ILE A 259 -0.73 11.89 12.19
N LYS A 260 -0.77 10.81 12.98
CA LYS A 260 -0.21 10.79 14.35
C LYS A 260 1.31 11.05 14.38
N PHE A 261 2.01 10.78 13.28
CA PHE A 261 3.46 11.02 13.16
C PHE A 261 3.82 12.44 12.73
N MET A 262 2.86 13.20 12.19
CA MET A 262 3.10 14.51 11.55
C MET A 262 3.79 15.50 12.48
N GLY A 263 3.38 15.56 13.76
CA GLY A 263 3.98 16.45 14.75
C GLY A 263 5.48 16.15 14.96
N ASN A 264 5.82 14.90 15.23
CA ASN A 264 7.21 14.52 15.49
C ASN A 264 8.08 14.59 14.23
N TYR A 265 7.52 14.22 13.08
CA TYR A 265 8.23 14.29 11.81
C TYR A 265 8.66 15.73 11.47
N PHE A 266 7.77 16.72 11.63
CA PHE A 266 8.09 18.10 11.25
C PHE A 266 8.83 18.92 12.31
N PHE A 267 8.57 18.65 13.60
CA PHE A 267 8.93 19.56 14.69
C PHE A 267 9.84 18.93 15.74
N ASN A 268 9.92 17.60 15.85
CA ASN A 268 10.71 16.93 16.90
C ASN A 268 11.66 15.86 16.32
N PRO A 269 12.63 16.24 15.44
CA PRO A 269 13.52 15.26 14.82
C PRO A 269 14.41 14.57 15.87
N GLY A 270 14.54 13.25 15.78
CA GLY A 270 15.45 12.43 16.58
C GLY A 270 16.80 12.21 15.88
N ARG A 271 17.71 11.51 16.55
CA ARG A 271 18.99 11.05 15.98
C ARG A 271 18.94 9.54 15.82
N PHE A 272 19.29 9.07 14.64
CA PHE A 272 19.24 7.66 14.27
C PHE A 272 20.48 7.34 13.43
N PRO A 273 20.98 6.10 13.49
CA PRO A 273 21.95 5.62 12.52
C PRO A 273 21.43 5.76 11.09
N ALA A 274 22.36 5.95 10.15
CA ALA A 274 22.04 5.88 8.73
C ALA A 274 21.60 4.45 8.37
N VAL A 275 20.48 4.33 7.67
CA VAL A 275 19.98 3.04 7.19
C VAL A 275 20.50 2.85 5.78
N GLY A 276 21.41 1.89 5.58
CA GLY A 276 21.86 1.49 4.25
C GLY A 276 20.80 0.73 3.47
N ARG A 277 21.14 0.29 2.26
CA ARG A 277 20.34 -0.71 1.52
C ARG A 277 20.40 -2.03 2.28
N ARG A 278 19.26 -2.72 2.42
CA ARG A 278 19.12 -3.99 3.13
C ARG A 278 18.64 -5.07 2.16
N ASP A 279 19.56 -5.69 1.43
CA ASP A 279 19.30 -6.80 0.50
C ASP A 279 20.11 -8.07 0.80
N GLU A 280 20.89 -8.03 1.89
CA GLU A 280 21.65 -9.16 2.38
C GLU A 280 20.73 -10.26 2.93
N PRO A 281 21.10 -11.56 2.81
CA PRO A 281 20.33 -12.68 3.32
C PRO A 281 20.57 -12.87 4.83
N VAL A 282 20.08 -11.95 5.65
CA VAL A 282 20.15 -11.99 7.11
C VAL A 282 18.81 -12.36 7.74
N ASN A 283 18.85 -12.77 9.00
CA ASN A 283 17.64 -13.07 9.75
C ASN A 283 16.85 -11.78 10.07
N ASP A 284 15.57 -11.76 9.70
CA ASP A 284 14.62 -10.68 9.97
C ASP A 284 13.73 -10.99 11.20
N ASP A 285 14.30 -11.55 12.28
CA ASP A 285 13.56 -12.00 13.49
C ASP A 285 12.64 -10.91 14.09
N PHE A 286 13.04 -9.63 13.99
CA PHE A 286 12.21 -8.52 14.48
C PHE A 286 10.85 -8.42 13.77
N LEU A 287 10.71 -8.99 12.57
CA LEU A 287 9.41 -9.13 11.90
C LEU A 287 8.40 -9.90 12.77
N PHE A 288 8.88 -10.89 13.52
CA PHE A 288 8.09 -11.72 14.41
C PHE A 288 8.03 -11.19 15.85
N ASP A 289 8.92 -10.26 16.23
CA ASP A 289 9.00 -9.65 17.56
C ASP A 289 8.94 -8.11 17.52
N GLN A 290 7.90 -7.57 16.85
CA GLN A 290 7.73 -6.11 16.67
C GLN A 290 7.35 -5.33 17.95
N GLY A 291 7.18 -6.03 19.07
CA GLY A 291 6.81 -5.49 20.37
C GLY A 291 5.40 -4.85 20.42
N PRO A 292 5.14 -4.00 21.44
CA PRO A 292 3.81 -3.46 21.70
C PRO A 292 3.31 -2.51 20.61
N THR A 293 2.01 -2.58 20.33
CA THR A 293 1.34 -1.78 19.27
C THR A 293 0.94 -0.36 19.70
N LYS A 294 1.25 0.02 20.94
CA LYS A 294 0.98 1.35 21.51
C LYS A 294 2.16 2.33 21.33
N GLY A 295 1.88 3.62 21.52
CA GLY A 295 2.93 4.65 21.62
C GLY A 295 3.41 5.25 20.30
N LEU A 296 2.67 5.06 19.20
CA LEU A 296 3.02 5.58 17.87
C LEU A 296 3.35 7.08 17.86
N GLY A 297 2.60 7.88 18.62
CA GLY A 297 2.84 9.33 18.75
C GLY A 297 4.14 9.72 19.46
N LYS A 298 4.91 8.76 20.00
CA LYS A 298 6.25 8.99 20.57
C LYS A 298 7.38 8.73 19.57
N ILE A 299 7.07 8.09 18.44
CA ILE A 299 8.07 7.76 17.42
C ILE A 299 8.56 9.06 16.77
N ARG A 300 9.88 9.20 16.71
CA ARG A 300 10.59 10.33 16.09
C ARG A 300 11.24 9.87 14.80
N PHE A 301 11.59 10.83 13.95
CA PHE A 301 12.23 10.59 12.66
C PHE A 301 13.50 11.41 12.58
N HIS A 302 14.43 11.03 11.71
CA HIS A 302 15.57 11.91 11.44
C HIS A 302 15.06 13.19 10.75
N ASP A 303 15.87 14.25 10.74
CA ASP A 303 15.45 15.52 10.15
C ASP A 303 15.38 15.41 8.61
N TYR A 304 14.15 15.30 8.09
CA TYR A 304 13.88 15.22 6.66
C TYR A 304 14.49 16.38 5.85
N ARG A 305 14.76 17.54 6.48
CA ARG A 305 15.39 18.69 5.80
C ARG A 305 16.77 18.34 5.25
N SER A 306 17.51 17.47 5.92
CA SER A 306 18.84 17.04 5.47
C SER A 306 18.77 16.33 4.12
N THR A 307 17.81 15.43 3.94
CA THR A 307 17.52 14.74 2.68
C THR A 307 17.20 15.72 1.56
N TYR A 308 16.26 16.66 1.79
CA TYR A 308 15.91 17.65 0.76
C TYR A 308 17.03 18.65 0.48
N ALA A 309 17.89 18.97 1.44
CA ALA A 309 19.04 19.84 1.23
C ALA A 309 20.10 19.19 0.31
N GLY A 310 20.13 17.86 0.23
CA GLY A 310 21.09 17.11 -0.58
C GLY A 310 20.85 17.13 -2.09
N ILE A 311 19.77 17.73 -2.57
CA ILE A 311 19.47 17.86 -4.01
C ILE A 311 19.18 19.30 -4.41
N ASP A 312 19.54 19.71 -5.63
CA ASP A 312 19.25 21.06 -6.15
C ASP A 312 18.57 21.00 -7.52
N LEU A 313 17.32 20.54 -7.53
CA LEU A 313 16.54 20.37 -8.76
C LEU A 313 15.39 21.40 -8.87
N PRO A 314 15.05 21.90 -10.07
CA PRO A 314 14.04 22.95 -10.26
C PRO A 314 12.69 22.68 -9.60
N ASN A 315 12.10 21.51 -9.81
CA ASN A 315 10.82 21.11 -9.23
C ASN A 315 10.94 20.70 -7.77
N ALA A 316 12.03 20.00 -7.39
CA ALA A 316 12.29 19.72 -5.98
C ALA A 316 12.35 21.02 -5.16
N ASN A 317 12.94 22.08 -5.71
CA ASN A 317 12.98 23.40 -5.08
C ASN A 317 11.61 24.08 -5.02
N VAL A 318 10.71 23.86 -5.98
CA VAL A 318 9.29 24.25 -5.85
C VAL A 318 8.65 23.53 -4.68
N PHE A 319 8.85 22.22 -4.60
CA PHE A 319 8.28 21.38 -3.56
C PHE A 319 8.78 21.76 -2.15
N LYS A 320 10.08 22.04 -1.99
CA LYS A 320 10.65 22.59 -0.74
C LYS A 320 9.93 23.86 -0.28
N ARG A 321 9.50 24.74 -1.20
CA ARG A 321 8.70 25.93 -0.86
C ARG A 321 7.30 25.55 -0.38
N GLN A 322 6.66 24.58 -1.04
CA GLN A 322 5.35 24.07 -0.63
C GLN A 322 5.40 23.46 0.78
N ILE A 323 6.44 22.66 1.08
CA ILE A 323 6.68 22.12 2.43
C ILE A 323 6.80 23.23 3.47
N ARG A 324 7.55 24.31 3.17
CA ARG A 324 7.69 25.45 4.09
C ARG A 324 6.34 26.09 4.42
N TYR A 325 5.44 26.24 3.45
CA TYR A 325 4.10 26.77 3.70
C TYR A 325 3.23 25.79 4.50
N LEU A 326 3.33 24.48 4.26
CA LEU A 326 2.64 23.47 5.07
C LEU A 326 3.09 23.53 6.53
N LYS A 327 4.39 23.61 6.79
CA LYS A 327 4.89 23.82 8.16
C LYS A 327 4.36 25.10 8.79
N ALA A 328 4.34 26.20 8.02
CA ALA A 328 3.79 27.45 8.51
C ALA A 328 2.31 27.31 8.88
N LEU A 329 1.51 26.62 8.06
CA LEU A 329 0.11 26.32 8.36
C LEU A 329 -0.02 25.54 9.66
N LEU A 330 0.77 24.47 9.83
CA LEU A 330 0.78 23.67 11.05
C LEU A 330 1.37 24.39 12.29
N ALA A 331 2.08 25.51 12.10
CA ALA A 331 2.63 26.30 13.19
C ALA A 331 1.70 27.43 13.64
N VAL A 332 1.15 28.20 12.69
CA VAL A 332 0.42 29.45 12.99
C VAL A 332 -1.08 29.40 12.69
N ALA A 333 -1.56 28.35 12.02
CA ALA A 333 -2.94 28.19 11.59
C ALA A 333 -3.39 26.71 11.71
N ARG A 334 -3.07 26.10 12.86
CA ARG A 334 -3.38 24.70 13.15
C ARG A 334 -4.85 24.38 12.94
N PRO A 335 -5.19 23.15 12.49
CA PRO A 335 -6.57 22.71 12.45
C PRO A 335 -7.25 22.91 13.80
N SER A 336 -8.47 23.44 13.80
CA SER A 336 -9.30 23.50 15.00
C SER A 336 -9.72 22.10 15.44
N LYS A 337 -10.31 21.99 16.64
CA LYS A 337 -10.88 20.70 17.10
C LYS A 337 -11.92 20.17 16.12
N ALA A 338 -12.84 21.02 15.65
CA ALA A 338 -13.85 20.66 14.65
C ALA A 338 -13.22 20.18 13.32
N GLN A 339 -12.18 20.87 12.83
CA GLN A 339 -11.47 20.46 11.61
C GLN A 339 -10.68 19.15 11.80
N THR A 340 -10.31 18.81 13.03
CA THR A 340 -9.64 17.54 13.35
C THR A 340 -10.65 16.39 13.47
N GLU A 341 -11.91 16.69 13.77
CA GLU A 341 -13.01 15.72 13.76
C GLU A 341 -13.61 15.54 12.35
N ASP A 342 -13.40 16.50 11.46
CA ASP A 342 -13.71 16.40 10.03
C ASP A 342 -12.71 15.46 9.32
N ILE A 343 -13.21 14.27 8.95
CA ILE A 343 -12.42 13.25 8.27
C ILE A 343 -11.89 13.78 6.94
N ASP A 344 -12.70 14.46 6.13
CA ASP A 344 -12.28 14.93 4.82
C ASP A 344 -11.18 16.00 4.91
N PHE A 345 -11.31 16.92 5.87
CA PHE A 345 -10.28 17.92 6.13
C PHE A 345 -8.96 17.23 6.50
N LEU A 346 -9.03 16.26 7.41
CA LEU A 346 -7.85 15.48 7.81
C LEU A 346 -7.25 14.67 6.67
N LEU A 347 -8.07 14.08 5.78
CA LEU A 347 -7.56 13.34 4.62
C LEU A 347 -6.71 14.22 3.72
N ASN A 348 -7.21 15.40 3.33
CA ASN A 348 -6.46 16.28 2.44
C ASN A 348 -5.19 16.84 3.11
N LEU A 349 -5.24 17.13 4.42
CA LEU A 349 -4.04 17.52 5.17
C LEU A 349 -3.03 16.38 5.28
N GLY A 350 -3.53 15.16 5.53
CA GLY A 350 -2.75 13.94 5.55
C GLY A 350 -2.09 13.66 4.21
N GLU A 351 -2.79 13.89 3.09
CA GLU A 351 -2.25 13.77 1.74
C GLU A 351 -1.05 14.71 1.52
N LEU A 352 -1.18 15.98 1.90
CA LEU A 352 -0.06 16.93 1.86
C LEU A 352 1.14 16.44 2.70
N PHE A 353 0.89 15.95 3.91
CA PHE A 353 1.95 15.39 4.76
C PHE A 353 2.60 14.16 4.12
N THR A 354 1.80 13.22 3.59
CA THR A 354 2.33 12.00 2.97
C THR A 354 3.18 12.29 1.75
N LEU A 355 2.88 13.32 0.95
CA LEU A 355 3.74 13.72 -0.17
C LEU A 355 5.14 14.17 0.29
N VAL A 356 5.25 14.77 1.49
CA VAL A 356 6.56 15.15 2.05
C VAL A 356 7.35 13.90 2.46
N VAL A 357 6.71 12.94 3.10
CA VAL A 357 7.38 11.68 3.48
C VAL A 357 7.72 10.85 2.23
N TYR A 358 6.84 10.85 1.24
CA TYR A 358 7.01 10.16 -0.03
C TYR A 358 8.21 10.70 -0.80
N GLY A 359 8.28 12.03 -0.95
CA GLY A 359 9.43 12.67 -1.60
C GLY A 359 10.74 12.46 -0.85
N GLN A 360 10.72 12.40 0.50
CA GLN A 360 11.93 12.12 1.28
C GLN A 360 12.51 10.74 0.92
N LEU A 361 11.69 9.69 1.00
CA LEU A 361 12.16 8.31 0.75
C LEU A 361 12.53 8.09 -0.72
N ILE A 362 11.87 8.79 -1.65
CA ILE A 362 12.28 8.81 -3.07
C ILE A 362 13.68 9.39 -3.22
N ILE A 363 13.99 10.53 -2.59
CA ILE A 363 15.33 11.14 -2.67
C ILE A 363 16.39 10.23 -2.06
N GLU A 364 16.14 9.67 -0.87
CA GLU A 364 17.07 8.74 -0.24
C GLU A 364 17.41 7.57 -1.16
N ASN A 365 16.39 7.00 -1.79
CA ASN A 365 16.56 5.82 -2.62
C ASN A 365 17.06 6.13 -4.04
N ALA A 366 16.76 7.32 -4.54
CA ALA A 366 17.31 7.81 -5.81
C ALA A 366 18.85 7.80 -5.77
N ALA A 367 19.44 8.18 -4.64
CA ALA A 367 20.89 8.10 -4.44
C ALA A 367 21.40 6.65 -4.43
N ILE A 368 20.68 5.72 -3.79
CA ILE A 368 21.07 4.30 -3.69
C ILE A 368 21.04 3.61 -5.07
N TYR A 369 20.02 3.90 -5.88
CA TYR A 369 19.83 3.30 -7.21
C TYR A 369 20.35 4.16 -8.36
N ALA A 370 21.11 5.23 -8.06
CA ALA A 370 21.68 6.15 -9.03
C ALA A 370 20.66 6.66 -10.07
N ILE A 371 19.49 7.09 -9.61
CA ILE A 371 18.45 7.66 -10.46
C ILE A 371 18.91 9.03 -10.97
N ASP A 372 18.85 9.19 -12.29
CA ASP A 372 19.24 10.42 -12.98
C ASP A 372 18.38 11.63 -12.57
N ASP A 373 19.02 12.81 -12.54
CA ASP A 373 18.41 14.07 -12.13
C ASP A 373 17.22 14.48 -13.01
N ASP A 374 17.20 14.14 -14.30
CA ASP A 374 16.07 14.45 -15.18
C ASP A 374 14.82 13.69 -14.74
N LEU A 375 14.97 12.40 -14.44
CA LEU A 375 13.87 11.56 -13.98
C LEU A 375 13.43 11.97 -12.57
N LEU A 376 14.38 12.25 -11.68
CA LEU A 376 14.06 12.70 -10.32
C LEU A 376 13.32 14.05 -10.34
N ASP A 377 13.74 15.01 -11.15
CA ASP A 377 13.07 16.30 -11.28
C ASP A 377 11.70 16.18 -11.98
N GLN A 378 11.54 15.21 -12.89
CA GLN A 378 10.24 14.86 -13.48
C GLN A 378 9.29 14.18 -12.48
N ILE A 379 9.81 13.38 -11.54
CA ILE A 379 9.01 12.88 -10.40
C ILE A 379 8.50 14.06 -9.55
N PHE A 380 9.37 15.04 -9.27
CA PHE A 380 8.96 16.21 -8.50
C PHE A 380 7.98 17.13 -9.25
N ASP A 381 7.96 17.12 -10.59
CA ASP A 381 6.89 17.75 -11.38
C ASP A 381 5.51 17.23 -10.97
N VAL A 382 5.35 15.90 -10.96
CA VAL A 382 4.10 15.22 -10.57
C VAL A 382 3.75 15.54 -9.11
N ILE A 383 4.72 15.45 -8.20
CA ILE A 383 4.50 15.71 -6.77
C ILE A 383 4.05 17.16 -6.52
N VAL A 384 4.62 18.14 -7.23
CA VAL A 384 4.22 19.55 -7.11
C VAL A 384 2.77 19.77 -7.53
N ARG A 385 2.32 19.09 -8.60
CA ARG A 385 0.93 19.14 -9.08
C ARG A 385 -0.02 18.48 -8.08
N ASP A 386 0.32 17.29 -7.60
CA ASP A 386 -0.48 16.58 -6.59
C ASP A 386 -0.61 17.40 -5.29
N PHE A 387 0.49 18.00 -4.82
CA PHE A 387 0.46 18.87 -3.64
C PHE A 387 -0.42 20.09 -3.83
N SER A 388 -0.37 20.70 -5.02
CA SER A 388 -1.24 21.84 -5.36
C SER A 388 -2.71 21.45 -5.40
N ARG A 389 -3.04 20.26 -5.90
CA ARG A 389 -4.40 19.70 -5.92
C ARG A 389 -4.97 19.57 -4.51
N TYR A 390 -4.25 18.93 -3.59
CA TYR A 390 -4.73 18.76 -2.21
C TYR A 390 -4.79 20.09 -1.44
N ALA A 391 -3.87 21.02 -1.71
CA ALA A 391 -3.93 22.36 -1.15
C ALA A 391 -5.17 23.14 -1.62
N LEU A 392 -5.55 22.98 -2.89
CA LEU A 392 -6.77 23.58 -3.44
C LEU A 392 -8.03 22.94 -2.84
N GLN A 393 -8.05 21.63 -2.65
CA GLN A 393 -9.17 20.93 -1.99
C GLN A 393 -9.38 21.43 -0.57
N LEU A 394 -8.32 21.57 0.24
CA LEU A 394 -8.40 22.21 1.56
C LEU A 394 -8.84 23.67 1.47
N TYR A 395 -8.31 24.42 0.50
CA TYR A 395 -8.67 25.84 0.34
C TYR A 395 -10.17 26.02 0.11
N GLY A 396 -10.80 25.10 -0.64
CA GLY A 396 -12.22 25.15 -0.99
C GLY A 396 -13.17 24.65 0.11
N LYS A 397 -12.67 24.09 1.21
CA LYS A 397 -13.52 23.58 2.29
C LYS A 397 -14.21 24.72 3.07
N PRO A 398 -15.52 24.64 3.38
CA PRO A 398 -16.27 25.69 4.08
C PRO A 398 -15.68 26.10 5.43
N GLU A 399 -15.14 25.14 6.17
CA GLU A 399 -14.57 25.30 7.49
C GLU A 399 -13.14 25.86 7.48
N THR A 400 -12.52 26.05 6.32
CA THR A 400 -11.15 26.59 6.19
C THR A 400 -11.10 28.07 6.53
N THR A 401 -10.34 28.41 7.57
CA THR A 401 -10.20 29.79 8.08
C THR A 401 -9.44 30.70 7.10
N ARG A 402 -9.65 32.01 7.17
CA ARG A 402 -8.92 33.00 6.34
C ARG A 402 -7.40 32.87 6.42
N ARG A 403 -6.85 32.58 7.61
CA ARG A 403 -5.40 32.37 7.80
C ARG A 403 -4.91 31.11 7.08
N GLN A 404 -5.67 30.01 7.15
CA GLN A 404 -5.38 28.79 6.41
C GLN A 404 -5.48 29.02 4.90
N GLN A 405 -6.54 29.69 4.43
CA GLN A 405 -6.72 30.02 3.01
C GLN A 405 -5.51 30.77 2.43
N LEU A 406 -4.97 31.77 3.15
CA LEU A 406 -3.80 32.52 2.71
C LEU A 406 -2.57 31.62 2.52
N LEU A 407 -2.34 30.68 3.43
CA LEU A 407 -1.20 29.75 3.37
C LEU A 407 -1.42 28.64 2.32
N LEU A 408 -2.63 28.09 2.22
CA LEU A 408 -2.99 27.08 1.22
C LEU A 408 -2.87 27.64 -0.19
N ARG A 409 -3.31 28.89 -0.44
CA ARG A 409 -3.11 29.55 -1.73
C ARG A 409 -1.63 29.71 -2.09
N ARG A 410 -0.74 29.84 -1.11
CA ARG A 410 0.72 29.89 -1.34
C ARG A 410 1.30 28.51 -1.67
N MET A 411 0.65 27.42 -1.27
CA MET A 411 1.02 26.05 -1.62
C MET A 411 0.65 25.68 -3.06
N ILE A 412 -0.35 26.34 -3.67
CA ILE A 412 -0.71 26.13 -5.07
C ILE A 412 0.40 26.68 -5.96
N LYS A 413 1.12 25.79 -6.64
CA LYS A 413 2.28 26.09 -7.49
C LYS A 413 2.18 25.32 -8.80
N ARG A 414 2.65 25.94 -9.88
CA ARG A 414 2.98 25.21 -11.10
C ARG A 414 4.38 24.60 -10.98
N PRO A 415 4.60 23.40 -11.53
CA PRO A 415 5.96 22.92 -11.74
C PRO A 415 6.72 23.83 -12.73
N ARG A 416 8.05 23.72 -12.72
CA ARG A 416 8.93 24.31 -13.72
C ARG A 416 8.92 23.41 -14.96
N ALA A 417 8.29 23.92 -16.01
CA ALA A 417 8.32 23.31 -17.32
C ALA A 417 9.76 23.31 -17.87
N ASP A 418 10.14 22.18 -18.46
CA ASP A 418 11.40 21.97 -19.15
C ASP A 418 11.17 20.89 -20.21
N ASP A 419 10.96 21.34 -21.45
CA ASP A 419 10.67 20.44 -22.57
C ASP A 419 11.88 19.58 -22.92
N ALA A 420 13.10 20.06 -22.65
CA ALA A 420 14.31 19.29 -22.91
C ALA A 420 14.44 18.14 -21.90
N ARG A 421 14.19 18.39 -20.61
CA ARG A 421 14.08 17.33 -19.58
C ARG A 421 13.00 16.32 -19.95
N PHE A 422 11.81 16.80 -20.31
CA PHE A 422 10.69 15.94 -20.71
C PHE A 422 11.07 15.02 -21.88
N ASN A 423 11.68 15.57 -22.94
CA ASN A 423 12.13 14.78 -24.09
C ASN A 423 13.22 13.78 -23.72
N ARG A 424 14.20 14.16 -22.88
CA ARG A 424 15.23 13.23 -22.40
C ARG A 424 14.63 12.07 -21.60
N VAL A 425 13.68 12.32 -20.70
CA VAL A 425 12.97 11.26 -19.96
C VAL A 425 12.20 10.36 -20.91
N TRP A 426 11.48 10.93 -21.87
CA TRP A 426 10.75 10.19 -22.89
C TRP A 426 11.64 9.26 -23.73
N GLU A 427 12.74 9.79 -24.24
CA GLU A 427 13.66 9.08 -25.13
C GLU A 427 14.52 8.05 -24.39
N ARG A 428 14.98 8.36 -23.17
CA ARG A 428 15.91 7.50 -22.43
C ARG A 428 15.23 6.47 -21.54
N CYS A 429 14.02 6.77 -21.03
CA CYS A 429 13.38 5.92 -20.02
C CYS A 429 12.16 5.17 -20.55
N ILE A 430 11.41 5.75 -21.49
CA ILE A 430 10.10 5.21 -21.90
C ILE A 430 10.17 4.56 -23.29
N THR A 431 10.68 5.27 -24.28
CA THR A 431 10.81 4.75 -25.66
C THR A 431 11.56 3.41 -25.73
N PRO A 432 12.64 3.17 -24.95
CA PRO A 432 13.35 1.90 -24.97
C PRO A 432 12.57 0.71 -24.41
N LEU A 433 11.44 0.95 -23.74
CA LEU A 433 10.57 -0.12 -23.21
C LEU A 433 9.72 -0.76 -24.31
N ARG A 434 9.60 -0.10 -25.47
CA ARG A 434 8.89 -0.64 -26.62
C ARG A 434 9.57 -1.94 -27.09
N GLY A 435 8.81 -3.04 -27.09
CA GLY A 435 9.25 -4.37 -27.50
C GLY A 435 10.24 -5.00 -26.52
N ALA A 436 10.46 -4.39 -25.35
CA ALA A 436 11.42 -4.91 -24.36
C ALA A 436 10.86 -6.09 -23.54
N TYR A 437 9.54 -6.29 -23.56
CA TYR A 437 8.88 -7.38 -22.86
C TYR A 437 7.66 -7.86 -23.65
N ALA A 438 7.56 -9.17 -23.84
CA ALA A 438 6.36 -9.84 -24.29
C ALA A 438 5.99 -10.90 -23.25
N MET A 439 4.71 -11.00 -22.89
CA MET A 439 4.24 -12.09 -22.03
C MET A 439 4.33 -13.41 -22.80
N ASN A 440 4.72 -14.49 -22.13
CA ASN A 440 4.67 -15.82 -22.73
C ASN A 440 3.21 -16.11 -23.11
N GLU A 441 2.95 -16.39 -24.40
CA GLU A 441 1.63 -16.82 -24.82
C GLU A 441 1.34 -18.19 -24.21
N GLU A 442 0.24 -18.32 -23.46
CA GLU A 442 -0.25 -19.64 -23.08
C GLU A 442 -0.56 -20.45 -24.35
N PRO A 443 -0.17 -21.74 -24.43
CA PRO A 443 -0.52 -22.58 -25.55
C PRO A 443 -2.03 -22.60 -25.72
N ALA A 444 -2.51 -22.46 -26.97
CA ALA A 444 -3.94 -22.38 -27.31
C ALA A 444 -4.80 -23.48 -26.65
N ALA A 445 -4.23 -24.66 -26.36
CA ALA A 445 -4.90 -25.77 -25.68
C ALA A 445 -5.37 -25.47 -24.24
N ALA A 446 -4.75 -24.51 -23.53
CA ALA A 446 -5.17 -24.14 -22.17
C ALA A 446 -6.41 -23.22 -22.16
N ARG A 447 -6.66 -22.50 -23.27
CA ARG A 447 -7.75 -21.50 -23.36
C ARG A 447 -9.13 -22.12 -23.53
N ASP A 448 -9.21 -23.31 -24.11
CA ASP A 448 -10.48 -24.01 -24.37
C ASP A 448 -10.92 -24.94 -23.21
N GLY A 449 -10.07 -25.18 -22.22
CA GLY A 449 -10.33 -26.12 -21.12
C GLY A 449 -11.12 -25.56 -19.93
N ALA A 450 -11.32 -24.24 -19.84
CA ALA A 450 -11.90 -23.60 -18.65
C ALA A 450 -13.43 -23.41 -18.69
N VAL A 451 -14.13 -23.92 -19.71
CA VAL A 451 -15.59 -23.77 -19.87
C VAL A 451 -16.38 -25.07 -19.60
N ALA A 452 -15.71 -26.18 -19.33
CA ALA A 452 -16.39 -27.44 -19.00
C ALA A 452 -16.28 -27.73 -17.48
N ASP A 453 -17.32 -27.32 -16.76
CA ASP A 453 -17.83 -27.87 -15.48
C ASP A 453 -18.27 -26.76 -14.50
N VAL A 454 -19.37 -26.10 -14.86
CA VAL A 454 -20.31 -25.55 -13.87
C VAL A 454 -21.72 -25.88 -14.38
N ALA A 455 -22.20 -27.06 -14.01
CA ALA A 455 -23.61 -27.43 -14.02
C ALA A 455 -24.04 -27.72 -12.57
#